data_AF-A0A1J5N1F2-F1
#
_entry.id   AF-A0A1J5N1F2-F1
#
_cell.length_a   1.000
_cell.length_b   1.000
_cell.length_c   1.000
_cell.angle_alpha   90.00
_cell.angle_beta   90.00
_cell.angle_gamma   90.00
#
_symmetry.space_group_name_H-M   'P 1'
#
loop_
_entity.id
_entity.type
_entity.pdbx_description
1 polymer ?
#
loop_
_entity_poly.entity_id
_entity_poly.type
_entity_poly.pdbx_seq_one_letter_code
_entity_poly.pdbx_strand_id
1 'polypeptide(L)'
;MDEKVAQELKLAFSLDLYETVKAARRNRDEHVFRHTMAEEGGQMVFVGMFPKKDLLEMPNMTEEFAARLRTFNLLGVVTDGKSGLDMFYLGGMNKPYTTLNNGRELAGTLADEPVFAFLEMYFRIKGMMFDFRVMTYDEFLKAVESEVFKSTSFSRMSEAQELLAAMEN
;
A
#
# COMPACT_ATOMS: atom_id res chain seq x y z
N MET A 1 -7.24 17.44 0.40
CA MET A 1 -6.96 16.44 -0.64
C MET A 1 -8.14 16.36 -1.57
N ASP A 2 -7.87 16.39 -2.88
CA ASP A 2 -8.87 16.16 -3.92
C ASP A 2 -9.45 14.73 -3.79
N GLU A 3 -10.78 14.60 -3.87
CA GLU A 3 -11.48 13.33 -3.66
C GLU A 3 -11.10 12.28 -4.71
N LYS A 4 -10.85 12.69 -5.97
CA LYS A 4 -10.44 11.77 -7.02
C LYS A 4 -9.04 11.24 -6.77
N VAL A 5 -8.11 12.11 -6.35
CA VAL A 5 -6.75 11.71 -5.96
C VAL A 5 -6.81 10.69 -4.81
N ALA A 6 -7.64 10.94 -3.81
CA ALA A 6 -7.85 10.04 -2.68
C ALA A 6 -8.35 8.67 -3.13
N GLN A 7 -9.39 8.63 -3.98
CA GLN A 7 -9.99 7.41 -4.49
C GLN A 7 -9.02 6.61 -5.35
N GLU A 8 -8.30 7.27 -6.26
CA GLU A 8 -7.34 6.61 -7.16
C GLU A 8 -6.14 6.05 -6.39
N LEU A 9 -5.56 6.81 -5.45
CA LEU A 9 -4.47 6.31 -4.61
C LEU A 9 -4.89 5.10 -3.78
N LYS A 10 -6.06 5.18 -3.14
CA LYS A 10 -6.60 4.09 -2.32
C LYS A 10 -6.91 2.86 -3.17
N LEU A 11 -7.45 3.06 -4.37
CA LEU A 11 -7.74 1.98 -5.32
C LEU A 11 -6.44 1.33 -5.81
N ALA A 12 -5.48 2.11 -6.30
CA ALA A 12 -4.19 1.62 -6.78
C ALA A 12 -3.47 0.80 -5.69
N PHE A 13 -3.39 1.34 -4.47
CA PHE A 13 -2.83 0.65 -3.32
C PHE A 13 -3.57 -0.66 -3.01
N SER A 14 -4.91 -0.66 -3.05
CA SER A 14 -5.70 -1.87 -2.80
C SER A 14 -5.52 -2.94 -3.87
N LEU A 15 -5.31 -2.56 -5.14
CA LEU A 15 -5.08 -3.50 -6.23
C LEU A 15 -3.73 -4.21 -6.07
N ASP A 16 -2.69 -3.46 -5.73
CA ASP A 16 -1.35 -4.01 -5.48
C ASP A 16 -1.35 -4.96 -4.27
N LEU A 17 -1.91 -4.50 -3.14
CA LEU A 17 -2.05 -5.33 -1.94
C LEU A 17 -2.88 -6.59 -2.20
N TYR A 18 -3.88 -6.52 -3.08
CA TYR A 18 -4.72 -7.67 -3.42
C TYR A 18 -3.97 -8.79 -4.16
N GLU A 19 -2.91 -8.49 -4.91
CA GLU A 19 -2.10 -9.56 -5.50
C GLU A 19 -1.41 -10.41 -4.42
N THR A 20 -1.06 -9.81 -3.27
CA THR A 20 -0.55 -10.56 -2.12
C THR A 20 -1.64 -11.39 -1.45
N VAL A 21 -2.86 -10.85 -1.29
CA VAL A 21 -4.04 -11.61 -0.81
C VAL A 21 -4.29 -12.84 -1.69
N LYS A 22 -4.19 -12.65 -3.00
CA LYS A 22 -4.44 -13.70 -3.99
C LYS A 22 -3.35 -14.77 -3.97
N ALA A 23 -2.09 -14.39 -3.79
CA ALA A 23 -0.99 -15.33 -3.59
C ALA A 23 -1.19 -16.14 -2.30
N ALA A 24 -1.57 -15.47 -1.21
CA ALA A 24 -1.83 -16.07 0.10
C ALA A 24 -2.91 -17.17 0.08
N ARG A 25 -3.88 -17.13 -0.85
CA ARG A 25 -4.89 -18.19 -1.02
C ARG A 25 -4.30 -19.57 -1.28
N ARG A 26 -3.09 -19.63 -1.84
CA ARG A 26 -2.40 -20.88 -2.15
C ARG A 26 -1.70 -21.46 -0.91
N ASN A 27 -1.48 -20.66 0.11
CA ASN A 27 -0.79 -21.02 1.36
C ASN A 27 -1.80 -21.12 2.50
N ARG A 28 -2.44 -22.30 2.64
CA ARG A 28 -3.54 -22.50 3.62
C ARG A 28 -3.09 -22.48 5.08
N ASP A 29 -1.82 -22.70 5.35
CA ASP A 29 -1.26 -22.84 6.70
C ASP A 29 -0.70 -21.52 7.26
N GLU A 30 -0.60 -20.48 6.42
CA GLU A 30 -0.12 -19.16 6.84
C GLU A 30 -1.30 -18.30 7.34
N HIS A 31 -1.11 -17.68 8.50
CA HIS A 31 -2.11 -16.80 9.13
C HIS A 31 -1.72 -15.32 9.10
N VAL A 32 -0.44 -15.06 8.80
CA VAL A 32 0.13 -13.72 8.70
C VAL A 32 0.77 -13.59 7.33
N PHE A 33 0.46 -12.50 6.65
CA PHE A 33 1.01 -12.21 5.32
C PHE A 33 1.64 -10.83 5.32
N ARG A 34 2.72 -10.69 4.56
CA ARG A 34 3.44 -9.43 4.40
C ARG A 34 3.48 -9.05 2.93
N HIS A 35 3.02 -7.84 2.64
CA HIS A 35 3.19 -7.19 1.35
C HIS A 35 4.28 -6.12 1.48
N THR A 36 5.49 -6.42 0.99
CA THR A 36 6.61 -5.47 1.02
C THR A 36 6.49 -4.50 -0.14
N MET A 37 6.44 -3.19 0.16
CA MET A 37 6.31 -2.13 -0.84
C MET A 37 7.66 -1.46 -1.17
N ALA A 38 8.56 -1.37 -0.18
CA ALA A 38 9.92 -0.86 -0.36
C ALA A 38 10.90 -1.51 0.62
N GLU A 39 12.13 -1.68 0.16
CA GLU A 39 13.29 -2.04 0.97
C GLU A 39 14.51 -1.30 0.39
N GLU A 40 14.89 -0.17 1.00
CA GLU A 40 15.96 0.71 0.51
C GLU A 40 16.79 1.24 1.68
N GLY A 41 18.13 1.14 1.59
CA GLY A 41 19.03 1.74 2.58
C GLY A 41 18.85 1.25 4.03
N GLY A 42 18.28 0.04 4.22
CA GLY A 42 17.93 -0.50 5.54
C GLY A 42 16.56 -0.07 6.05
N GLN A 43 15.88 0.84 5.34
CA GLN A 43 14.48 1.16 5.59
C GLN A 43 13.57 0.15 4.89
N MET A 44 12.49 -0.25 5.56
CA MET A 44 11.50 -1.17 5.02
C MET A 44 10.10 -0.60 5.20
N VAL A 45 9.31 -0.68 4.13
CA VAL A 45 7.89 -0.32 4.12
C VAL A 45 7.11 -1.54 3.71
N PHE A 46 6.21 -1.99 4.58
CA PHE A 46 5.38 -3.15 4.30
C PHE A 46 3.99 -3.02 4.93
N VAL A 47 3.06 -3.82 4.41
CA VAL A 47 1.75 -4.02 5.00
C VAL A 47 1.68 -5.44 5.54
N GLY A 48 1.43 -5.57 6.83
CA GLY A 48 1.22 -6.84 7.50
C GLY A 48 -0.27 -7.10 7.72
N MET A 49 -0.68 -8.33 7.45
CA MET A 49 -2.01 -8.85 7.73
C MET A 49 -1.95 -9.69 8.99
N PHE A 50 -2.65 -9.27 10.04
CA PHE A 50 -2.58 -9.93 11.33
C PHE A 50 -3.97 -10.29 11.88
N PRO A 51 -4.15 -11.50 12.40
CA PRO A 51 -5.26 -11.83 13.29
C PRO A 51 -5.24 -10.94 14.53
N LYS A 52 -6.42 -10.60 15.08
CA LYS A 52 -6.54 -9.81 16.31
C LYS A 52 -5.74 -10.40 17.47
N LYS A 53 -5.82 -11.72 17.65
CA LYS A 53 -5.15 -12.45 18.74
C LYS A 53 -3.65 -12.16 18.76
N ASP A 54 -2.99 -12.23 17.61
CA ASP A 54 -1.56 -12.02 17.47
C ASP A 54 -1.18 -10.55 17.77
N LEU A 55 -2.04 -9.59 17.44
CA LEU A 55 -1.82 -8.18 17.78
C LEU A 55 -1.99 -7.91 19.28
N LEU A 56 -2.95 -8.56 19.94
CA LEU A 56 -3.18 -8.39 21.38
C LEU A 56 -2.02 -8.91 22.24
N GLU A 57 -1.15 -9.74 21.67
CA GLU A 57 0.08 -10.22 22.33
C GLU A 57 1.23 -9.20 22.24
N MET A 58 1.09 -8.12 21.47
CA MET A 58 2.15 -7.11 21.34
C MET A 58 2.33 -6.33 22.67
N PRO A 59 3.58 -6.12 23.11
CA PRO A 59 3.85 -5.35 24.31
C PRO A 59 3.39 -3.89 24.15
N ASN A 60 2.92 -3.28 25.24
CA ASN A 60 2.45 -1.89 25.28
C ASN A 60 1.25 -1.58 24.36
N MET A 61 0.44 -2.60 24.04
CA MET A 61 -0.83 -2.40 23.34
C MET A 61 -1.77 -1.48 24.14
N THR A 62 -2.19 -0.36 23.56
CA THR A 62 -3.12 0.56 24.20
C THR A 62 -4.56 0.08 24.06
N GLU A 63 -5.40 0.38 25.05
CA GLU A 63 -6.83 0.03 24.99
C GLU A 63 -7.53 0.68 23.79
N GLU A 64 -7.16 1.93 23.47
CA GLU A 64 -7.68 2.66 22.32
C GLU A 64 -7.37 1.94 21.00
N PHE A 65 -6.14 1.47 20.82
CA PHE A 65 -5.77 0.73 19.61
C PHE A 65 -6.46 -0.63 19.56
N ALA A 66 -6.47 -1.37 20.68
CA ALA A 66 -7.13 -2.67 20.79
C ALA A 66 -8.64 -2.60 20.49
N ALA A 67 -9.30 -1.50 20.85
CA ALA A 67 -10.71 -1.24 20.57
C ALA A 67 -11.00 -1.08 19.06
N ARG A 68 -10.02 -0.62 18.27
CA ARG A 68 -10.15 -0.46 16.81
C ARG A 68 -10.01 -1.77 16.05
N LEU A 69 -9.37 -2.79 16.64
CA LEU A 69 -9.06 -4.06 15.98
C LEU A 69 -10.30 -4.91 15.68
N ARG A 70 -10.40 -5.35 14.43
CA ARG A 70 -11.30 -6.40 13.93
C ARG A 70 -10.65 -7.78 14.01
N THR A 71 -11.32 -8.84 13.57
CA THR A 71 -10.76 -10.21 13.59
C THR A 71 -9.47 -10.33 12.76
N PHE A 72 -9.44 -9.71 11.58
CA PHE A 72 -8.27 -9.63 10.69
C PHE A 72 -7.99 -8.15 10.40
N ASN A 73 -6.73 -7.74 10.53
CA ASN A 73 -6.33 -6.34 10.48
C ASN A 73 -5.17 -6.14 9.51
N LEU A 74 -5.13 -4.96 8.91
CA LEU A 74 -4.02 -4.49 8.08
C LEU A 74 -3.25 -3.42 8.84
N LEU A 75 -1.96 -3.67 9.03
CA LEU A 75 -1.04 -2.72 9.63
C LEU A 75 0.03 -2.32 8.62
N GLY A 76 0.10 -1.03 8.31
CA GLY A 76 1.20 -0.45 7.55
C GLY A 76 2.36 -0.24 8.52
N VAL A 77 3.55 -0.68 8.15
CA VAL A 77 4.75 -0.57 8.96
C VAL A 77 5.82 0.12 8.14
N VAL A 78 6.40 1.17 8.71
CA VAL A 78 7.57 1.86 8.20
C VAL A 78 8.66 1.71 9.25
N THR A 79 9.80 1.12 8.90
CA THR A 79 10.92 0.98 9.82
C THR A 79 12.22 1.44 9.19
N ASP A 80 13.11 2.00 10.01
CA ASP A 80 14.48 2.37 9.65
C ASP A 80 15.50 1.23 9.84
N GLY A 81 15.03 0.04 10.26
CA GLY A 81 15.84 -1.14 10.50
C GLY A 81 16.70 -1.06 11.77
N LYS A 82 16.59 -0.01 12.59
CA LYS A 82 17.37 0.20 13.82
C LYS A 82 16.49 0.39 15.04
N SER A 83 15.63 1.40 15.03
CA SER A 83 14.92 1.88 16.22
C SER A 83 13.57 2.53 15.91
N GLY A 84 13.42 3.13 14.74
CA GLY A 84 12.17 3.74 14.29
C GLY A 84 11.23 2.68 13.72
N LEU A 85 10.03 2.62 14.25
CA LEU A 85 8.95 1.79 13.74
C LEU A 85 7.64 2.58 13.86
N ASP A 86 7.17 3.09 12.73
CA ASP A 86 5.87 3.74 12.62
C ASP A 86 4.84 2.71 12.15
N MET A 87 3.77 2.56 12.92
CA MET A 87 2.68 1.62 12.64
C MET A 87 1.38 2.35 12.38
N PHE A 88 0.70 1.98 11.30
CA PHE A 88 -0.54 2.57 10.84
C PHE A 88 -1.63 1.51 10.81
N TYR A 89 -2.74 1.73 11.52
CA TYR A 89 -3.93 0.90 11.36
C TYR A 89 -4.63 1.23 10.05
N LEU A 90 -4.37 0.44 9.01
CA LEU A 90 -4.86 0.70 7.65
C LEU A 90 -6.29 0.22 7.45
N GLY A 91 -6.77 -0.74 8.24
CA GLY A 91 -8.12 -1.29 8.09
C GLY A 91 -8.29 -2.62 8.77
N GLY A 92 -9.51 -3.14 8.75
CA GLY A 92 -9.84 -4.40 9.40
C GLY A 92 -11.18 -4.98 8.96
N MET A 93 -11.30 -6.29 9.01
CA MET A 93 -12.53 -7.02 8.68
C MET A 93 -12.71 -8.27 9.56
N ASN A 94 -13.93 -8.78 9.64
CA ASN A 94 -14.26 -9.93 10.49
C ASN A 94 -14.07 -11.29 9.79
N LYS A 95 -13.83 -11.31 8.48
CA LYS A 95 -13.52 -12.51 7.68
C LYS A 95 -12.07 -12.43 7.19
N PRO A 96 -11.42 -13.56 6.86
CA PRO A 96 -10.08 -13.52 6.28
C PRO A 96 -10.04 -12.70 4.98
N TYR A 97 -8.97 -11.93 4.77
CA TYR A 97 -8.79 -11.16 3.52
C TYR A 97 -8.80 -12.04 2.26
N THR A 98 -8.39 -13.30 2.38
CA THR A 98 -8.44 -14.30 1.29
C THR A 98 -9.86 -14.57 0.78
N THR A 99 -10.90 -14.13 1.49
CA THR A 99 -12.31 -14.23 1.05
C THR A 99 -12.74 -13.13 0.07
N LEU A 100 -11.96 -12.05 -0.10
CA LEU A 100 -12.30 -10.92 -0.98
C LEU A 100 -12.08 -11.26 -2.45
N ASN A 101 -12.97 -10.87 -3.36
CA ASN A 101 -12.87 -11.30 -4.77
C ASN A 101 -12.00 -10.40 -5.65
N ASN A 102 -11.75 -9.16 -5.21
CA ASN A 102 -10.99 -8.17 -5.97
C ASN A 102 -10.45 -7.06 -5.05
N GLY A 103 -9.54 -6.24 -5.58
CA GLY A 103 -8.97 -5.10 -4.84
C GLY A 103 -9.97 -4.01 -4.49
N ARG A 104 -11.09 -3.85 -5.23
CA ARG A 104 -12.12 -2.85 -4.90
C ARG A 104 -12.83 -3.19 -3.58
N GLU A 105 -13.13 -4.46 -3.34
CA GLU A 105 -13.66 -4.91 -2.06
C GLU A 105 -12.67 -4.63 -0.92
N LEU A 106 -11.36 -4.82 -1.17
CA LEU A 106 -10.30 -4.50 -0.21
C LEU A 106 -10.24 -3.01 0.10
N ALA A 107 -10.35 -2.13 -0.91
CA ALA A 107 -10.41 -0.68 -0.73
C ALA A 107 -11.53 -0.26 0.24
N GLY A 108 -12.69 -0.93 0.18
CA GLY A 108 -13.81 -0.68 1.08
C GLY A 108 -13.52 -0.99 2.56
N THR A 109 -12.47 -1.73 2.88
CA THR A 109 -12.07 -2.08 4.25
C THR A 109 -11.02 -1.15 4.85
N LEU A 110 -10.43 -0.30 4.01
CA LEU A 110 -9.32 0.56 4.37
C LEU A 110 -9.81 1.87 5.01
N ALA A 111 -9.11 2.32 6.05
CA ALA A 111 -9.31 3.61 6.71
C ALA A 111 -8.57 4.71 5.93
N ASP A 112 -9.26 5.79 5.61
CA ASP A 112 -8.75 6.84 4.72
C ASP A 112 -7.49 7.53 5.28
N GLU A 113 -7.62 8.29 6.37
CA GLU A 113 -6.51 9.08 6.91
C GLU A 113 -5.25 8.24 7.22
N PRO A 114 -5.34 7.06 7.88
CA PRO A 114 -4.16 6.24 8.13
C PRO A 114 -3.48 5.74 6.86
N VAL A 115 -4.25 5.39 5.82
CA VAL A 115 -3.70 4.95 4.54
C VAL A 115 -2.95 6.08 3.85
N PHE A 116 -3.50 7.28 3.83
CA PHE A 116 -2.82 8.41 3.19
C PHE A 116 -1.56 8.83 3.94
N ALA A 117 -1.56 8.80 5.28
CA ALA A 117 -0.36 9.03 6.07
C ALA A 117 0.72 7.96 5.80
N PHE A 118 0.33 6.70 5.71
CA PHE A 118 1.25 5.62 5.38
C PHE A 118 1.84 5.75 3.96
N LEU A 119 1.01 6.06 2.96
CA LEU A 119 1.45 6.25 1.57
C LEU A 119 2.37 7.45 1.40
N GLU A 120 2.16 8.53 2.16
CA GLU A 120 3.07 9.67 2.18
C GLU A 120 4.47 9.29 2.66
N MET A 121 4.57 8.51 3.75
CA MET A 121 5.86 8.02 4.22
C MET A 121 6.52 7.09 3.19
N TYR A 122 5.74 6.21 2.57
CA TYR A 122 6.21 5.34 1.50
C TYR A 122 6.81 6.14 0.33
N PHE A 123 6.08 7.11 -0.20
CA PHE A 123 6.55 7.93 -1.32
C PHE A 123 7.78 8.75 -0.97
N ARG A 124 7.84 9.29 0.27
CA ARG A 124 9.02 10.00 0.76
C ARG A 124 10.26 9.10 0.81
N ILE A 125 10.13 7.85 1.25
CA ILE A 125 11.24 6.87 1.28
C ILE A 125 11.72 6.57 -0.13
N LYS A 126 10.78 6.43 -1.08
CA LYS A 126 11.09 6.24 -2.51
C LYS A 126 11.67 7.47 -3.20
N GLY A 127 11.87 8.57 -2.48
CA GLY A 127 12.41 9.82 -3.02
C GLY A 127 11.45 10.57 -3.95
N MET A 128 10.16 10.22 -3.97
CA MET A 128 9.16 10.91 -4.78
C MET A 128 8.85 12.27 -4.15
N MET A 129 8.99 13.34 -4.93
CA MET A 129 8.81 14.72 -4.47
C MET A 129 7.47 15.29 -4.92
N PHE A 130 6.36 14.64 -4.57
CA PHE A 130 5.02 15.20 -4.76
C PHE A 130 4.20 15.12 -3.47
N ASP A 131 3.57 16.25 -3.11
CA ASP A 131 2.61 16.33 -2.01
C ASP A 131 1.18 16.15 -2.56
N PHE A 132 0.74 14.90 -2.66
CA PHE A 132 -0.59 14.57 -3.18
C PHE A 132 -1.75 15.06 -2.29
N ARG A 133 -1.49 15.54 -1.06
CA ARG A 133 -2.55 16.00 -0.16
C ARG A 133 -3.14 17.35 -0.57
N VAL A 134 -2.37 18.15 -1.30
CA VAL A 134 -2.74 19.49 -1.75
C VAL A 134 -2.87 19.63 -3.26
N MET A 135 -2.57 18.57 -4.01
CA MET A 135 -2.68 18.55 -5.48
C MET A 135 -4.13 18.41 -5.94
N THR A 136 -4.41 19.04 -7.07
CA THR A 136 -5.58 18.71 -7.91
C THR A 136 -5.34 17.38 -8.63
N TYR A 137 -6.42 16.78 -9.13
CA TYR A 137 -6.32 15.54 -9.91
C TYR A 137 -5.39 15.63 -11.14
N ASP A 138 -5.46 16.74 -11.89
CA ASP A 138 -4.63 16.91 -13.09
C ASP A 138 -3.14 17.09 -12.74
N GLU A 139 -2.84 17.78 -11.65
CA GLU A 139 -1.46 17.92 -11.14
C GLU A 139 -0.91 16.56 -10.67
N PHE A 140 -1.75 15.78 -9.99
CA PHE A 140 -1.40 14.44 -9.55
C PHE A 140 -1.05 13.53 -10.74
N LEU A 141 -1.87 13.51 -11.79
CA LEU A 141 -1.57 12.70 -12.99
C LEU A 141 -0.25 13.10 -13.64
N LYS A 142 0.00 14.40 -13.81
CA LYS A 142 1.27 14.89 -14.38
C LYS A 142 2.47 14.52 -13.52
N ALA A 143 2.32 14.57 -12.19
CA ALA A 143 3.37 14.18 -11.26
C ALA A 143 3.67 12.68 -11.37
N VAL A 144 2.64 11.83 -11.37
CA VAL A 144 2.78 10.38 -11.54
C VAL A 144 3.45 10.04 -12.87
N GLU A 145 2.98 10.62 -13.98
CA GLU A 145 3.60 10.45 -15.30
C GLU A 145 5.08 10.82 -15.26
N SER A 146 5.42 12.00 -14.72
CA SER A 146 6.81 12.45 -14.60
C SER A 146 7.69 11.48 -13.80
N GLU A 147 7.19 10.94 -12.69
CA GLU A 147 7.93 9.97 -11.87
C GLU A 147 8.08 8.61 -12.55
N VAL A 148 7.06 8.13 -13.26
CA VAL A 148 7.16 6.91 -14.10
C VAL A 148 8.22 7.10 -15.19
N PHE A 149 8.25 8.25 -15.86
CA PHE A 149 9.27 8.55 -16.85
C PHE A 149 10.69 8.58 -16.26
N LYS A 150 10.88 9.15 -15.06
CA LYS A 150 12.20 9.20 -14.40
C LYS A 150 12.69 7.82 -13.93
N SER A 151 11.77 6.93 -13.56
CA SER A 151 12.07 5.60 -13.03
C SER A 151 12.13 4.49 -14.09
N THR A 152 11.65 4.76 -15.31
CA THR A 152 11.76 3.83 -16.45
C THR A 152 13.11 4.00 -17.13
N SER A 153 13.93 2.95 -17.21
CA SER A 153 15.20 3.01 -17.93
C SER A 153 14.98 3.33 -19.41
N PHE A 154 15.86 4.13 -20.01
CA PHE A 154 15.81 4.50 -21.45
C PHE A 154 15.65 3.27 -22.37
N SER A 155 16.21 2.12 -21.99
CA SER A 155 16.06 0.85 -22.71
C SER A 155 14.60 0.34 -22.80
N ARG A 156 13.81 0.50 -21.73
CA ARG A 156 12.40 0.08 -21.70
C ARG A 156 11.46 1.08 -22.38
N MET A 157 11.85 2.37 -22.42
CA MET A 157 11.14 3.37 -23.21
C MET A 157 11.28 3.12 -24.71
N SER A 158 12.45 2.68 -25.17
CA SER A 158 12.68 2.29 -26.57
C SER A 158 11.81 1.08 -26.95
N GLU A 159 11.74 0.05 -26.10
CA GLU A 159 10.87 -1.12 -26.32
C GLU A 159 9.37 -0.76 -26.31
N ALA A 160 8.93 0.13 -25.41
CA ALA A 160 7.54 0.59 -25.36
C ALA A 160 7.16 1.45 -26.58
N GLN A 161 8.08 2.29 -27.07
CA GLN A 161 7.90 3.06 -28.31
C GLN A 161 7.87 2.17 -29.54
N GLU A 162 8.72 1.14 -29.62
CA GLU A 162 8.68 0.14 -30.69
C GLU A 162 7.36 -0.66 -30.69
N LEU A 163 6.86 -1.04 -29.52
CA LEU A 163 5.56 -1.71 -29.39
C LEU A 163 4.38 -0.84 -29.81
N LEU A 164 4.38 0.45 -29.45
CA LEU A 164 3.34 1.40 -29.88
C LEU A 164 3.40 1.65 -31.39
N ALA A 165 4.60 1.82 -31.96
CA ALA A 165 4.80 1.99 -33.40
C ALA A 165 4.42 0.74 -34.22
N ALA A 166 4.54 -0.45 -33.63
CA ALA A 166 4.11 -1.71 -34.24
C ALA A 166 2.58 -1.92 -34.22
N MET A 167 1.84 -1.19 -33.36
CA MET A 167 0.38 -1.22 -33.30
C MET A 167 -0.28 -0.16 -34.19
N GLU A 168 0.48 0.82 -34.68
CA GLU A 168 0.03 1.85 -35.62
C GLU A 168 0.25 1.47 -37.10
N ASN A 169 0.81 0.29 -37.39
CA ASN A 169 0.92 -0.32 -38.72
C ASN A 169 -0.02 -1.52 -38.88
#